data_AF-A0A497PW21-F1
#
_entry.id   AF-A0A497PW21-F1
#
_cell.length_a   1.000
_cell.length_b   1.000
_cell.length_c   1.000
_cell.angle_alpha   90.00
_cell.angle_beta   90.00
_cell.angle_gamma   90.00
#
_symmetry.space_group_name_H-M   'P 1'
#
loop_
_entity.id
_entity.type
_entity.pdbx_description
1 polymer ?
#
loop_
_entity_poly.entity_id
_entity_poly.type
_entity_poly.pdbx_seq_one_letter_code
_entity_poly.pdbx_strand_id
1 'polypeptide(L)' 'MFHKHKWIEIARTYSPSIFERRLNKVKIDVLTDELSHGVTEILWECAKCQETKKESLLGKELNGR' A
#
# COMPACT_ATOMS: atom_id res chain seq x y z
N MET A 1 13.39 8.33 25.10
CA MET A 1 12.65 9.60 25.01
C MET A 1 11.21 9.25 24.63
N PHE A 2 10.22 9.49 25.51
CA PHE A 2 8.82 9.22 25.19
C PHE A 2 8.15 10.50 24.71
N HIS A 3 8.09 10.72 23.39
CA HIS A 3 7.20 11.72 22.82
C HIS A 3 6.05 11.02 22.08
N LYS A 4 4.96 11.74 21.82
CA LYS A 4 3.92 11.25 20.91
C LYS A 4 4.45 11.38 19.49
N HIS A 5 4.51 10.26 18.76
CA HIS A 5 5.01 10.24 17.40
C HIS A 5 4.01 10.96 16.50
N LYS A 6 4.48 12.02 15.82
CA LYS A 6 3.74 12.68 14.75
C LYS A 6 4.28 12.12 13.45
N TRP A 7 3.61 11.09 12.94
CA TRP A 7 3.97 10.41 11.71
C TRP A 7 3.61 11.28 10.50
N ILE A 8 4.59 11.49 9.62
CA ILE A 8 4.41 12.12 8.31
C ILE A 8 4.75 11.09 7.24
N GLU A 9 3.93 11.04 6.19
CA GLU A 9 4.21 10.18 5.03
C GLU A 9 5.41 10.77 4.27
N ILE A 10 6.42 9.95 4.00
CA ILE A 10 7.62 10.37 3.26
C ILE A 10 7.79 9.63 1.93
N ALA A 11 7.20 8.44 1.78
CA ALA A 11 7.16 7.73 0.51
C ALA A 11 5.93 6.79 0.44
N ARG A 12 5.40 6.63 -0.77
CA ARG A 12 4.32 5.70 -1.09
C ARG A 12 4.67 4.95 -2.38
N THR A 13 4.66 3.62 -2.31
CA THR A 13 4.98 2.75 -3.45
C THR A 13 3.86 1.77 -3.67
N TYR A 14 3.33 1.72 -4.90
CA TYR A 14 2.35 0.71 -5.30
C TYR A 14 3.04 -0.43 -6.04
N SER A 15 2.91 -1.64 -5.52
CA SER A 15 3.31 -2.87 -6.16
C SER A 15 2.08 -3.59 -6.69
N PRO A 16 1.80 -3.55 -8.00
CA PRO A 16 0.66 -4.28 -8.56
C PRO A 16 0.84 -5.78 -8.33
N SER A 17 -0.27 -6.48 -8.13
CA SER A 17 -0.23 -7.93 -7.99
C SER A 17 0.28 -8.59 -9.29
N ILE A 18 0.85 -9.80 -9.16
CA ILE A 18 1.27 -10.61 -10.32
C ILE A 18 0.10 -10.83 -11.29
N PHE A 19 -1.13 -10.80 -10.77
CA PHE A 19 -2.36 -10.96 -11.53
C PHE A 19 -2.70 -9.71 -12.36
N GLU A 20 -2.58 -8.49 -11.81
CA GLU A 20 -2.77 -7.23 -12.57
C GLU A 20 -1.79 -7.12 -13.76
N ARG A 21 -0.55 -7.59 -13.61
CA ARG A 21 0.42 -7.60 -14.73
C ARG A 21 0.00 -8.51 -15.89
N ARG A 22 -0.76 -9.59 -15.64
CA ARG A 22 -1.21 -10.54 -16.66
C ARG A 22 -2.61 -10.26 -17.21
N LEU A 23 -3.47 -9.59 -16.44
CA LEU A 23 -4.85 -9.26 -16.84
C LEU A 23 -4.98 -8.23 -17.98
N ASN A 24 -3.90 -7.57 -18.36
CA ASN A 24 -3.86 -6.78 -19.59
C ASN A 24 -4.00 -7.62 -20.89
N LYS A 25 -4.16 -8.96 -20.79
CA LYS A 25 -4.36 -9.84 -21.95
C LYS A 25 -5.52 -10.83 -21.87
N VAL A 26 -6.15 -11.11 -20.73
CA VAL A 26 -7.26 -12.10 -20.67
C VAL A 26 -8.26 -11.72 -19.57
N LYS A 27 -9.53 -11.52 -19.95
CA LYS A 27 -10.65 -11.40 -19.01
C LYS A 27 -10.86 -12.75 -18.32
N ILE A 28 -10.47 -12.86 -17.05
CA ILE A 28 -10.81 -14.02 -16.20
C ILE A 28 -11.60 -13.48 -15.02
N ASP A 29 -12.88 -13.85 -14.96
CA ASP A 29 -13.92 -13.08 -14.27
C ASP A 29 -14.38 -13.67 -12.92
N VAL A 30 -13.83 -14.78 -12.41
CA VAL A 30 -14.62 -15.54 -11.39
C VAL A 30 -13.89 -16.04 -10.13
N LEU A 31 -12.57 -15.89 -9.95
CA LEU A 31 -11.91 -16.53 -8.78
C LEU A 31 -10.81 -15.73 -8.06
N THR A 32 -10.63 -14.45 -8.36
CA THR A 32 -9.41 -13.72 -7.95
C THR A 32 -9.64 -12.48 -7.12
N ASP A 33 -10.79 -12.28 -6.49
CA ASP A 33 -11.04 -11.07 -5.70
C ASP A 33 -10.06 -10.96 -4.51
N GLU A 34 -9.76 -12.04 -3.79
CA GLU A 34 -8.84 -11.98 -2.63
C GLU A 34 -7.34 -11.93 -3.00
N LEU A 35 -6.96 -12.34 -4.22
CA LEU A 35 -5.57 -12.46 -4.68
C LEU A 35 -5.15 -11.41 -5.74
N SER A 36 -6.07 -10.57 -6.22
CA SER A 36 -5.80 -9.56 -7.26
C SER A 36 -5.34 -8.22 -6.71
N HIS A 37 -5.43 -8.00 -5.41
CA HIS A 37 -5.13 -6.74 -4.77
C HIS A 37 -3.62 -6.48 -4.79
N GLY A 38 -3.18 -5.40 -5.45
CA GLY A 38 -1.81 -4.90 -5.32
C GLY A 38 -1.52 -4.48 -3.88
N VAL A 39 -0.23 -4.32 -3.55
CA VAL A 39 0.21 -3.90 -2.22
C VAL A 39 0.68 -2.46 -2.30
N THR A 40 0.12 -1.60 -1.45
CA THR A 40 0.63 -0.24 -1.25
C THR A 40 1.52 -0.23 -0.02
N GLU A 41 2.77 0.16 -0.18
CA GLU A 41 3.72 0.33 0.91
C GLU A 41 3.90 1.82 1.20
N ILE A 42 3.60 2.23 2.43
CA ILE A 42 3.75 3.60 2.91
C ILE A 42 4.88 3.65 3.92
N LEU A 43 5.86 4.51 3.67
CA LEU A 43 6.93 4.82 4.60
C LEU A 43 6.57 6.09 5.36
N TRP A 44 6.51 5.96 6.68
CA TRP A 44 6.24 7.05 7.59
C TRP A 44 7.52 7.41 8.35
N GLU A 45 7.71 8.68 8.62
CA GLU A 45 8.79 9.20 9.47
C GLU A 45 8.20 10.05 10.59
N CYS A 46 8.76 9.96 11.80
CA CYS A 46 8.38 10.83 12.89
C CYS A 46 9.07 12.18 12.73
N ALA A 47 8.28 13.26 12.61
CA ALA A 47 8.77 14.62 12.44
C ALA A 47 9.65 15.16 13.61
N LYS A 48 9.79 14.40 14.71
CA LYS A 48 10.54 14.80 15.90
C LYS A 48 11.78 13.96 16.19
N CYS A 49 11.75 12.64 15.96
CA CYS A 49 12.88 11.73 16.23
C CYS A 49 13.46 11.07 14.98
N GLN A 50 12.90 11.32 13.79
CA GLN A 50 13.30 10.65 12.54
C GLN A 50 13.17 9.12 12.61
N GLU A 51 12.41 8.59 13.58
CA GLU A 51 12.06 7.17 13.59
C GLU A 51 11.20 6.87 12.37
N THR A 52 11.47 5.76 11.71
CA THR A 52 10.72 5.32 10.54
C THR A 52 9.83 4.13 10.87
N LYS A 53 8.64 4.07 10.27
CA LYS A 53 7.78 2.88 10.27
C LYS A 53 7.26 2.62 8.86
N LYS A 54 7.04 1.35 8.56
CA LYS A 54 6.49 0.90 7.27
C LYS A 54 5.09 0.34 7.49
N GLU A 55 4.15 0.74 6.65
CA GLU A 55 2.76 0.26 6.64
C GLU A 55 2.46 -0.35 5.27
N SER A 56 1.86 -1.54 5.27
CA SER A 56 1.46 -2.25 4.05
C SER A 56 -0.05 -2.33 4.01
N LEU A 57 -0.65 -1.74 2.99
CA LEU A 57 -2.09 -1.80 2.73
C LEU A 57 -2.34 -2.76 1.56
N LEU A 58 -3.28 -3.69 1.77
CA LEU A 58 -3.77 -4.57 0.71
C LEU A 58 -4.82 -3.82 -0.12
N GLY A 59 -4.65 -3.83 -1.44
CA GLY A 59 -5.63 -3.33 -2.40
C GLY A 59 -5.30 -1.98 -3.02
N LYS A 60 -6.00 -1.67 -4.12
CA LYS A 60 -6.22 -0.28 -4.51
C LYS A 60 -6.91 0.38 -3.34
N GLU A 61 -6.43 1.53 -2.88
CA GLU A 61 -7.29 2.48 -2.19
C GLU A 61 -8.57 2.59 -3.05
N LEU A 62 -9.67 1.98 -2.57
CA LEU A 62 -10.98 2.33 -3.09
C LEU A 62 -11.11 3.80 -2.78
N ASN A 63 -10.99 4.60 -3.84
CA ASN A 63 -11.04 6.04 -3.85
C ASN A 63 -12.03 6.56 -2.81
N GLY A 64 -11.56 7.55 -2.05
CA GLY A 64 -12.31 8.17 -0.99
C GLY A 64 -13.68 8.68 -1.42
N ARG A 65 -14.60 8.61 -0.46
CA ARG A 65 -15.70 9.55 -0.28
C ARG A 65 -15.82 9.84 1.21
#